data_AF-A0A367LY54-F1
#
_entry.id   AF-A0A367LY54-F1
#
_cell.length_a   1.000
_cell.length_b   1.000
_cell.length_c   1.000
_cell.angle_alpha   90.00
_cell.angle_beta   90.00
_cell.angle_gamma   90.00
#
_symmetry.space_group_name_H-M   'P 1'
#
loop_
_entity.id
_entity.type
_entity.pdbx_description
1 polymer ?
#
loop_
_entity_poly.entity_id
_entity_poly.type
_entity_poly.pdbx_seq_one_letter_code
_entity_poly.pdbx_strand_id
1 'polypeptide(L)'
;MMLQLINRTELLLRHYLGLEQVHPEQLYRVLLTMLGDLATFGSESKRPRLDSRYQHSDQGASFRRLMEAIRQVLSMVLEQHAIELPLQARQYGILVSPLHDHKLLGSASFVLAASANCESEELRQRLPAHLKVGAVEHIRQLVNLHLPGIRVKPLPVAPR
;
A
#
# COMPACT_ATOMS: atom_id res chain seq x y z
N MET A 1 -10.69 14.33 -5.17
CA MET A 1 -11.93 13.65 -4.74
C MET A 1 -11.81 13.01 -3.36
N MET A 2 -10.78 12.20 -3.07
CA MET A 2 -10.61 11.59 -1.74
C MET A 2 -10.46 12.59 -0.59
N LEU A 3 -9.64 13.63 -0.76
CA LEU A 3 -9.50 14.68 0.26
C LEU A 3 -10.84 15.36 0.57
N GLN A 4 -11.70 15.56 -0.43
CA GLN A 4 -13.04 16.12 -0.23
C GLN A 4 -13.93 15.19 0.62
N LEU A 5 -13.86 13.87 0.39
CA LEU A 5 -14.55 12.87 1.20
C LEU A 5 -14.09 12.92 2.65
N ILE A 6 -12.77 12.96 2.88
CA ILE A 6 -12.18 13.03 4.22
C ILE A 6 -12.65 14.32 4.92
N ASN A 7 -12.48 15.47 4.25
CA ASN A 7 -12.86 16.77 4.81
C ASN A 7 -14.33 16.84 5.21
N ARG A 8 -15.26 16.29 4.40
CA ARG A 8 -16.69 16.30 4.79
C ARG A 8 -16.97 15.37 5.96
N THR A 9 -16.39 14.17 5.93
CA THR A 9 -16.75 13.11 6.88
C THR A 9 -16.15 13.40 8.26
N GLU A 10 -14.93 13.93 8.29
CA GLU A 10 -14.27 14.36 9.51
C GLU A 10 -15.09 15.42 10.26
N LEU A 11 -15.64 16.42 9.56
CA LEU A 11 -16.47 17.45 10.18
C LEU A 11 -17.72 16.86 10.85
N LEU A 12 -18.39 15.91 10.19
CA LEU A 12 -19.56 15.23 10.77
C LEU A 12 -19.20 14.38 11.99
N LEU A 13 -18.11 13.62 11.92
CA LEU A 13 -17.64 12.81 13.04
C LEU A 13 -17.21 13.68 14.24
N ARG A 14 -16.51 14.80 13.99
CA ARG A 14 -16.17 15.79 15.02
C ARG A 14 -17.40 16.40 15.66
N HIS A 15 -18.43 16.70 14.88
CA HIS A 15 -19.70 17.20 15.41
C HIS A 15 -20.33 16.16 16.36
N TYR A 16 -20.42 14.89 15.95
CA TYR A 16 -20.97 13.83 16.80
C TYR A 16 -20.15 13.57 18.07
N LEU A 17 -18.82 13.74 18.01
CA LEU A 17 -17.95 13.65 19.20
C LEU A 17 -18.25 14.74 20.24
N GLY A 18 -18.83 15.87 19.83
CA GLY A 18 -19.20 16.98 20.72
C GLY A 18 -20.62 16.90 21.29
N LEU A 19 -21.42 15.91 20.88
CA LEU A 19 -22.78 15.73 21.39
C LEU A 19 -22.81 14.78 22.58
N GLU A 20 -23.64 15.07 23.57
CA GLU A 20 -23.84 14.17 24.72
C GLU A 20 -24.53 12.86 24.33
N GLN A 21 -25.41 12.92 23.32
CA GLN A 21 -26.15 11.76 22.83
C GLN A 21 -26.27 11.80 21.31
N VAL A 22 -25.98 10.66 20.68
CA VAL A 22 -26.19 10.42 19.25
C VAL A 22 -26.82 9.05 19.11
N HIS A 23 -27.88 8.94 18.32
CA HIS A 23 -28.49 7.64 18.10
C HIS A 23 -27.51 6.75 17.32
N PRO A 24 -27.21 5.51 17.76
CA PRO A 24 -26.12 4.73 17.16
C PRO A 24 -26.33 4.42 15.67
N GLU A 25 -27.59 4.30 15.23
CA GLU A 25 -27.91 4.12 13.81
C GLU A 25 -27.47 5.33 12.95
N GLN A 26 -27.53 6.55 13.48
CA GLN A 26 -27.11 7.76 12.76
C GLN A 26 -25.60 7.74 12.51
N LEU A 27 -24.81 7.41 13.54
CA LEU A 27 -23.36 7.24 13.39
C LEU A 27 -23.04 6.09 12.43
N TYR A 28 -23.75 4.96 12.54
CA TYR A 28 -23.56 3.81 11.66
C TYR A 28 -23.79 4.18 10.18
N ARG A 29 -24.84 4.95 9.87
CA ARG A 29 -25.13 5.41 8.50
C ARG A 29 -24.05 6.31 7.93
N VAL A 30 -23.48 7.22 8.74
CA VAL A 30 -22.38 8.08 8.30
C VAL A 30 -21.15 7.24 7.97
N LEU A 31 -20.79 6.28 8.83
CA LEU A 31 -19.68 5.36 8.59
C LEU A 31 -19.91 4.43 7.39
N LEU A 32 -21.15 3.96 7.18
CA LEU A 32 -21.51 3.13 6.04
C LEU A 32 -21.37 3.89 4.72
N THR A 33 -21.79 5.16 4.70
CA THR A 33 -21.63 6.04 3.54
C THR A 33 -20.16 6.27 3.23
N MET A 34 -19.36 6.57 4.28
CA MET A 34 -17.91 6.72 4.16
C MET A 34 -17.25 5.47 3.57
N LEU A 35 -17.63 4.27 4.01
CA LEU A 35 -17.11 3.01 3.47
C LEU A 35 -17.43 2.88 1.96
N GLY A 36 -18.66 3.21 1.56
CA GLY A 36 -19.05 3.18 0.15
C GLY A 36 -18.22 4.11 -0.73
N ASP A 37 -18.01 5.34 -0.26
CA ASP A 37 -17.19 6.32 -0.97
C ASP A 37 -15.70 5.92 -1.00
N LEU A 38 -15.16 5.44 0.12
CA LEU A 38 -13.76 4.98 0.22
C LEU A 38 -13.49 3.80 -0.71
N ALA A 39 -14.44 2.87 -0.86
CA ALA A 39 -14.28 1.69 -1.70
C ALA A 39 -14.02 2.05 -3.17
N THR A 40 -14.44 3.24 -3.63
CA THR A 40 -14.16 3.72 -4.98
C THR A 40 -12.67 3.97 -5.25
N PHE A 41 -11.88 4.15 -4.19
CA PHE A 41 -10.45 4.39 -4.26
C PHE A 41 -9.62 3.15 -3.93
N GLY A 42 -10.04 2.32 -2.96
CA GLY A 42 -9.23 1.19 -2.48
C GLY A 42 -9.54 -0.18 -3.09
N SER A 43 -10.72 -0.40 -3.69
CA SER A 43 -11.13 -1.72 -4.20
C SER A 43 -11.01 -1.82 -5.73
N GLU A 44 -10.47 -2.92 -6.25
CA GLU A 44 -10.53 -3.24 -7.69
C GLU A 44 -11.96 -3.22 -8.24
N SER A 45 -12.90 -3.76 -7.47
CA SER A 45 -14.33 -3.79 -7.83
C SER A 45 -15.03 -2.44 -7.64
N LYS A 46 -14.37 -1.47 -7.00
CA LYS A 46 -14.93 -0.17 -6.60
C LYS A 46 -16.21 -0.27 -5.77
N ARG A 47 -16.44 -1.42 -5.12
CA ARG A 47 -17.60 -1.70 -4.26
C ARG A 47 -17.12 -2.18 -2.90
N PRO A 48 -17.75 -1.71 -1.80
CA PRO A 48 -17.41 -2.21 -0.47
C PRO A 48 -17.89 -3.65 -0.34
N ARG A 49 -17.09 -4.50 0.32
CA ARG A 49 -17.50 -5.84 0.74
C ARG A 49 -17.87 -5.77 2.21
N LEU A 50 -19.17 -5.68 2.50
CA LEU A 50 -19.69 -5.67 3.86
C LEU A 50 -20.89 -6.61 3.95
N ASP A 51 -20.65 -7.82 4.46
CA ASP A 51 -21.70 -8.82 4.65
C ASP A 51 -22.35 -8.68 6.04
N SER A 52 -22.67 -7.45 6.42
CA SER A 52 -23.34 -7.18 7.70
C SER A 52 -24.29 -6.00 7.60
N ARG A 53 -25.32 -6.03 8.45
CA ARG A 53 -26.36 -5.01 8.58
C ARG A 53 -26.41 -4.51 10.01
N TYR A 54 -26.85 -3.27 10.20
CA TYR A 54 -27.04 -2.71 11.53
C TYR A 54 -28.05 -3.55 12.34
N GLN A 55 -27.65 -3.97 13.53
CA GLN A 55 -28.50 -4.65 14.50
C GLN A 55 -28.49 -3.84 15.79
N HIS A 56 -29.59 -3.15 16.09
CA HIS A 56 -29.67 -2.29 17.28
C HIS A 56 -29.49 -3.07 18.59
N SER A 57 -29.88 -4.36 18.60
CA SER A 57 -29.68 -5.29 19.71
C SER A 57 -28.24 -5.78 19.86
N ASP A 58 -27.42 -5.69 18.82
CA ASP A 58 -25.99 -6.07 18.82
C ASP A 58 -25.17 -5.00 18.09
N GLN A 59 -25.06 -3.85 18.73
CA GLN A 59 -24.31 -2.71 18.21
C GLN A 59 -22.81 -3.04 18.14
N GLY A 60 -22.30 -3.80 19.12
CA GLY A 60 -20.89 -4.18 19.19
C GLY A 60 -20.43 -4.93 17.94
N ALA A 61 -21.14 -5.98 17.53
CA ALA A 61 -20.81 -6.72 16.31
C ALA A 61 -21.02 -5.87 15.05
N SER A 62 -22.10 -5.07 15.00
CA SER A 62 -22.42 -4.20 13.87
C SER A 62 -21.30 -3.20 13.58
N PHE A 63 -20.85 -2.47 14.60
CA PHE A 63 -19.79 -1.47 14.45
C PHE A 63 -18.42 -2.11 14.22
N ARG A 64 -18.11 -3.24 14.87
CA ARG A 64 -16.82 -3.92 14.69
C ARG A 64 -16.59 -4.31 13.22
N ARG A 65 -17.56 -4.98 12.59
CA ARG A 65 -17.45 -5.38 11.17
C ARG A 65 -17.33 -4.19 10.23
N LEU A 66 -18.10 -3.13 10.48
CA LEU A 66 -18.03 -1.92 9.67
C LEU A 66 -16.66 -1.23 9.81
N MET A 67 -16.13 -1.12 11.03
CA MET A 67 -14.82 -0.52 11.28
C MET A 67 -13.66 -1.33 10.70
N GLU A 68 -13.75 -2.66 10.74
CA GLU A 68 -12.78 -3.56 10.07
C GLU A 68 -12.75 -3.30 8.56
N ALA A 69 -13.91 -3.25 7.90
CA ALA A 69 -14.00 -2.95 6.47
C ALA A 69 -13.46 -1.55 6.13
N ILE A 70 -13.77 -0.52 6.92
CA ILE A 70 -13.26 0.84 6.72
C ILE A 70 -11.73 0.86 6.84
N ARG A 71 -11.17 0.21 7.87
CA ARG A 71 -9.71 0.14 8.06
C ARG A 71 -9.02 -0.55 6.90
N GLN A 72 -9.58 -1.66 6.41
CA GLN A 72 -9.02 -2.38 5.26
C GLN A 72 -8.93 -1.49 4.01
N VAL A 73 -10.00 -0.76 3.69
CA VAL A 73 -10.02 0.13 2.51
C VAL A 73 -9.06 1.32 2.69
N LEU A 74 -8.98 1.89 3.90
CA LEU A 74 -8.04 2.97 4.19
C LEU A 74 -6.58 2.50 4.06
N SER A 75 -6.27 1.28 4.49
CA SER A 75 -4.93 0.68 4.30
C SER A 75 -4.60 0.52 2.81
N MET A 76 -5.51 -0.03 2.00
CA MET A 76 -5.30 -0.20 0.56
C MET A 76 -5.08 1.12 -0.19
N VAL A 77 -5.81 2.17 0.22
CA VAL A 77 -5.65 3.51 -0.35
C VAL A 77 -4.26 4.08 -0.09
N LEU A 78 -3.72 3.88 1.12
CA LEU A 78 -2.38 4.35 1.47
C LEU A 78 -1.31 3.60 0.65
N GLU A 79 -1.53 2.32 0.36
CA GLU A 79 -0.61 1.51 -0.45
C GLU A 79 -0.53 1.95 -1.92
N GLN A 80 -1.56 2.64 -2.45
CA GLN A 80 -1.57 3.14 -3.85
C GLN A 80 -0.56 4.28 -4.13
N HIS A 81 0.21 4.75 -3.15
CA HIS A 81 1.35 5.63 -3.38
C HIS A 81 2.58 4.89 -3.95
N ALA A 82 2.58 3.56 -3.93
CA ALA A 82 3.61 2.73 -4.54
C ALA A 82 3.06 2.07 -5.81
N ILE A 83 3.90 2.04 -6.84
CA ILE A 83 3.62 1.28 -8.06
C ILE A 83 4.47 0.01 -7.97
N GLU A 84 3.82 -1.15 -7.94
CA GLU A 84 4.53 -2.42 -8.02
C GLU A 84 5.16 -2.58 -9.40
N LEU A 85 6.44 -2.97 -9.40
CA LEU A 85 7.22 -3.26 -10.61
C LEU A 85 7.48 -4.78 -10.65
N PRO A 86 6.66 -5.56 -11.38
CA PRO A 86 6.75 -7.01 -11.35
C PRO A 86 8.07 -7.48 -11.97
N LEU A 87 8.87 -8.19 -11.16
CA LEU A 87 10.14 -8.75 -11.58
C LEU A 87 9.93 -10.06 -12.36
N GLN A 88 10.24 -10.03 -13.65
CA GLN A 88 10.22 -11.19 -14.52
C GLN A 88 11.58 -11.87 -14.51
N ALA A 89 11.60 -13.15 -14.13
CA ALA A 89 12.81 -13.95 -14.22
C ALA A 89 13.20 -14.21 -15.68
N ARG A 90 14.48 -14.00 -15.98
CA ARG A 90 15.13 -14.36 -17.24
C ARG A 90 16.24 -15.37 -16.95
N GLN A 91 17.05 -15.68 -17.95
CA GLN A 91 18.15 -16.63 -17.80
C GLN A 91 19.28 -16.07 -16.92
N TYR A 92 20.07 -16.97 -16.34
CA TYR A 92 21.30 -16.65 -15.59
C TYR A 92 21.09 -15.73 -14.37
N GLY A 93 19.96 -15.87 -13.67
CA GLY A 93 19.68 -15.11 -12.45
C GLY A 93 19.33 -13.63 -12.69
N ILE A 94 19.06 -13.24 -13.94
CA ILE A 94 18.65 -11.87 -14.28
C ILE A 94 17.15 -11.70 -14.02
N LEU A 95 16.80 -10.67 -13.26
CA LEU A 95 15.42 -10.22 -13.04
C LEU A 95 15.19 -8.91 -13.80
N VAL A 96 14.06 -8.80 -14.51
CA VAL A 96 13.72 -7.61 -15.31
C VAL A 96 12.31 -7.14 -14.96
N SER A 97 12.15 -5.87 -14.64
CA SER A 97 10.83 -5.22 -14.65
C SER A 97 10.76 -4.20 -15.79
N PRO A 98 9.74 -4.25 -16.67
CA PRO A 98 9.51 -3.18 -17.60
C PRO A 98 9.09 -1.91 -16.84
N LEU A 99 9.62 -0.77 -17.26
CA LEU A 99 9.20 0.54 -16.77
C LEU A 99 8.31 1.18 -17.83
N HIS A 100 7.01 1.29 -17.57
CA HIS A 100 6.06 1.84 -18.54
C HIS A 100 6.06 3.38 -18.58
N ASP A 101 6.37 4.04 -17.46
CA ASP A 101 6.51 5.48 -17.37
C ASP A 101 7.94 5.86 -16.95
N HIS A 102 8.72 6.37 -17.90
CA HIS A 102 10.10 6.81 -17.66
C HIS A 102 10.21 8.03 -16.75
N LYS A 103 9.12 8.81 -16.55
CA LYS A 103 9.13 9.95 -15.61
C LYS A 103 9.43 9.51 -14.18
N LEU A 104 9.07 8.26 -13.83
CA LEU A 104 9.33 7.68 -12.52
C LEU A 104 10.82 7.67 -12.15
N LEU A 105 11.74 7.60 -13.13
CA LEU A 105 13.19 7.66 -12.87
C LEU A 105 13.62 9.00 -12.24
N GLY A 106 12.88 10.08 -12.48
CA GLY A 106 13.17 11.40 -11.92
C GLY A 106 12.25 11.82 -10.76
N SER A 107 11.09 11.18 -10.60
CA SER A 107 10.06 11.61 -9.64
C SER A 107 9.76 10.61 -8.53
N ALA A 108 10.26 9.37 -8.59
CA ALA A 108 9.95 8.31 -7.63
C ALA A 108 11.20 7.77 -6.93
N SER A 109 10.97 7.15 -5.77
CA SER A 109 11.98 6.33 -5.08
C SER A 109 11.74 4.86 -5.39
N PHE A 110 12.81 4.13 -5.74
CA PHE A 110 12.73 2.71 -6.04
C PHE A 110 13.19 1.90 -4.82
N VAL A 111 12.38 0.92 -4.44
CA VAL A 111 12.62 0.09 -3.25
C VAL A 111 12.54 -1.38 -3.67
N LEU A 112 13.52 -2.17 -3.22
CA LEU A 112 13.55 -3.62 -3.44
C LEU A 112 13.23 -4.34 -2.14
N ALA A 113 12.15 -5.12 -2.15
CA ALA A 113 11.88 -6.09 -1.10
C ALA A 113 12.59 -7.41 -1.45
N ALA A 114 13.36 -7.96 -0.50
CA ALA A 114 14.10 -9.20 -0.69
C ALA A 114 13.89 -10.13 0.51
N SER A 115 13.81 -11.44 0.22
CA SER A 115 13.70 -12.51 1.22
C SER A 115 14.60 -13.67 0.79
N ALA A 116 15.26 -14.32 1.75
CA ALA A 116 16.14 -15.46 1.54
C ALA A 116 16.17 -16.33 2.81
N ASN A 117 16.61 -17.59 2.68
CA ASN A 117 16.79 -18.52 3.80
C ASN A 117 18.10 -18.22 4.57
N CYS A 118 18.20 -17.04 5.16
CA CYS A 118 19.30 -16.62 6.02
C CYS A 118 18.84 -15.55 7.02
N GLU A 119 19.72 -15.19 7.97
CA GLU A 119 19.44 -14.13 8.93
C GLU A 119 19.29 -12.78 8.22
N SER A 120 18.36 -11.94 8.72
CA SER A 120 18.04 -10.66 8.07
C SER A 120 19.24 -9.72 7.98
N GLU A 121 20.13 -9.75 8.98
CA GLU A 121 21.32 -8.92 9.02
C GLU A 121 22.37 -9.39 8.00
N GLU A 122 22.50 -10.71 7.81
CA GLU A 122 23.36 -11.28 6.77
C GLU A 122 22.88 -10.87 5.38
N LEU A 123 21.57 -10.93 5.12
CA LEU A 123 20.98 -10.48 3.87
C LEU A 123 21.23 -8.98 3.63
N ARG A 124 21.06 -8.14 4.67
CA ARG A 124 21.31 -6.69 4.59
C ARG A 124 22.75 -6.35 4.20
N GLN A 125 23.73 -7.13 4.64
CA GLN A 125 25.14 -6.92 4.35
C GLN A 125 25.57 -7.52 3.00
N ARG A 126 25.12 -8.74 2.68
CA ARG A 126 25.56 -9.46 1.47
C ARG A 126 24.83 -9.00 0.21
N LEU A 127 23.52 -8.72 0.29
CA LEU A 127 22.71 -8.41 -0.89
C LEU A 127 23.25 -7.21 -1.69
N PRO A 128 23.61 -6.05 -1.08
CA PRO A 128 24.13 -4.92 -1.83
C PRO A 128 25.47 -5.19 -2.55
N ALA A 129 26.26 -6.16 -2.08
CA ALA A 129 27.54 -6.53 -2.67
C ALA A 129 27.38 -7.46 -3.88
N HIS A 130 26.42 -8.38 -3.82
CA HIS A 130 26.18 -9.39 -4.86
C HIS A 130 25.14 -8.97 -5.92
N LEU A 131 24.24 -8.04 -5.57
CA LEU A 131 23.22 -7.54 -6.48
C LEU A 131 23.78 -6.44 -7.39
N LYS A 132 23.57 -6.59 -8.70
CA LYS A 132 23.84 -5.54 -9.69
C LYS A 132 22.53 -5.07 -10.28
N VAL A 133 22.32 -3.76 -10.27
CA VAL A 133 21.13 -3.12 -10.84
C VAL A 133 21.58 -2.19 -11.96
N GLY A 134 20.91 -2.27 -13.11
CA GLY A 134 21.21 -1.45 -14.27
C GLY A 134 20.23 -1.70 -15.41
N ALA A 135 20.38 -0.96 -16.50
CA ALA A 135 19.58 -1.17 -17.71
C ALA A 135 19.80 -2.58 -18.28
N VAL A 136 18.75 -3.18 -18.83
CA VAL A 136 18.76 -4.52 -19.45
C VAL A 136 19.89 -4.66 -20.48
N GLU A 137 20.17 -3.59 -21.23
CA GLU A 137 21.19 -3.56 -22.27
C GLU A 137 22.62 -3.70 -21.71
N HIS A 138 22.85 -3.20 -20.50
CA HIS A 138 24.18 -3.15 -19.88
C HIS A 138 24.39 -4.19 -18.79
N ILE A 139 23.34 -4.88 -18.30
CA ILE A 139 23.43 -5.75 -17.12
C ILE A 139 24.47 -6.88 -17.27
N ARG A 140 24.59 -7.46 -18.47
CA ARG A 140 25.58 -8.50 -18.75
C ARG A 140 27.02 -7.97 -18.63
N GLN A 141 27.27 -6.77 -19.15
CA GLN A 141 28.57 -6.14 -19.06
C GLN A 141 28.89 -5.78 -17.61
N LEU A 142 27.92 -5.24 -16.86
CA LEU A 142 28.10 -4.90 -15.45
C LEU A 142 28.54 -6.11 -14.60
N VAL A 143 27.93 -7.27 -14.85
CA VAL A 143 28.27 -8.51 -14.15
C VAL A 143 29.63 -9.04 -14.59
N ASN A 144 29.84 -9.20 -15.90
CA ASN A 144 31.07 -9.82 -16.42
C ASN A 144 32.33 -8.99 -16.13
N LEU A 145 32.21 -7.66 -16.23
CA LEU A 145 33.32 -6.72 -16.04
C LEU A 145 33.42 -6.19 -14.61
N HIS A 146 32.62 -6.71 -13.68
CA HIS A 146 32.58 -6.30 -12.27
C HIS A 146 32.37 -4.79 -12.07
N LEU A 147 31.71 -4.13 -13.02
CA LEU A 147 31.49 -2.69 -12.97
C LEU A 147 30.46 -2.31 -11.89
N PRO A 148 30.54 -1.07 -11.37
CA PRO A 148 29.52 -0.56 -10.45
C PRO A 148 28.20 -0.33 -11.19
N GLY A 149 27.12 -0.92 -10.66
CA GLY A 149 25.75 -0.60 -11.06
C GLY A 149 25.13 0.49 -10.18
N ILE A 150 23.81 0.62 -10.23
CA ILE A 150 23.05 1.46 -9.30
C ILE A 150 23.24 0.90 -7.88
N ARG A 151 23.68 1.75 -6.96
CA ARG A 151 23.94 1.35 -5.57
C ARG A 151 22.64 1.08 -4.83
N VAL A 152 22.54 -0.08 -4.22
CA VAL A 152 21.44 -0.44 -3.31
C VAL A 152 21.86 -0.12 -1.88
N LYS A 153 20.97 0.53 -1.12
CA LYS A 153 21.21 0.85 0.30
C LYS A 153 20.14 0.16 1.16
N PRO A 154 20.52 -0.50 2.26
CA PRO A 154 19.55 -1.06 3.18
C PRO A 154 18.76 0.06 3.87
N LEU A 155 17.44 -0.10 3.96
CA LEU A 155 16.57 0.81 4.70
C LEU A 155 16.35 0.27 6.12
N PRO A 156 16.40 1.11 7.17
CA PRO A 156 16.20 0.66 8.54
C PRO A 156 14.76 0.17 8.76
N VAL A 157 13.80 0.83 8.11
CA VAL A 157 12.36 0.55 8.17
C VAL A 157 11.80 0.58 6.75
N ALA A 158 10.77 -0.23 6.48
CA ALA A 158 10.06 -0.20 5.20
C ALA A 158 9.46 1.21 4.94
N PRO A 159 9.47 1.69 3.69
CA PRO A 159 8.77 2.92 3.31
C PRO A 159 7.28 2.78 3.60
N ARG A 160 6.65 3.89 4.00
CA ARG A 160 5.21 4.00 4.27
C ARG A 160 4.48 4.59 3.09
#